data_AF-A0A165EYR6-F1
#
_entry.id   AF-A0A165EYR6-F1
#
_cell.length_a   1.000
_cell.length_b   1.000
_cell.length_c   1.000
_cell.angle_alpha   90.00
_cell.angle_beta   90.00
_cell.angle_gamma   90.00
#
_symmetry.space_group_name_H-M   'P 1'
#
loop_
_entity.id
_entity.type
_entity.pdbx_description
1 polymer ?
#
loop_
_entity_poly.entity_id
_entity_poly.type
_entity_poly.pdbx_seq_one_letter_code
_entity_poly.pdbx_strand_id
1 'polypeptide(L)'
;MSRILGLTLTLVYIFLLSPFAVLAGSTGQHDTHGSLAELSKALASPDEASAGWGTLAARVRRRQQEALEEKFAQDPSAFLCPPRSVACPLAGDTLPPPRFDAWTKTGYECVDPLQELGNCGGCARTGNGTNCASVHGAYGATCVNGACVVRQCKSGYTFDFEGHCVRPSGYTRRDPIPAIRPVE
;
A
#
# COMPACT_ATOMS: atom_id res chain seq x y z
N MET A 1 -15.79 -11.36 39.67
CA MET A 1 -15.19 -10.66 38.51
C MET A 1 -13.98 -9.76 38.87
N SER A 2 -13.36 -9.91 40.05
CA SER A 2 -12.27 -9.01 40.50
C SER A 2 -10.85 -9.61 40.38
N ARG A 3 -10.71 -10.89 40.01
CA ARG A 3 -9.41 -11.59 39.97
C ARG A 3 -8.72 -11.60 38.61
N ILE A 4 -9.43 -11.26 37.52
CA ILE A 4 -8.89 -11.27 36.15
C ILE A 4 -8.17 -9.94 35.84
N LEU A 5 -8.60 -8.83 36.48
CA LEU A 5 -8.04 -7.49 36.25
C LEU A 5 -6.64 -7.29 36.88
N GLY A 6 -6.31 -8.07 37.93
CA GLY A 6 -4.98 -8.01 38.55
C GLY A 6 -3.89 -8.69 37.73
N LEU A 7 -4.23 -9.76 37.00
CA LEU A 7 -3.26 -10.56 36.26
C LEU A 7 -2.77 -9.85 34.98
N THR A 8 -3.65 -9.08 34.34
CA THR A 8 -3.30 -8.33 33.12
C THR A 8 -2.43 -7.13 33.43
N LEU A 9 -2.67 -6.44 34.55
CA LEU A 9 -1.84 -5.29 34.97
C LEU A 9 -0.41 -5.71 35.36
N THR A 10 -0.23 -6.87 36.00
CA THR A 10 1.11 -7.39 36.31
C THR A 10 1.90 -7.79 35.07
N LEU A 11 1.24 -8.36 34.06
CA LEU A 11 1.93 -8.78 32.82
C LEU A 11 2.37 -7.58 31.98
N VAL A 12 1.55 -6.52 31.91
CA VAL A 12 1.92 -5.27 31.23
C VAL A 12 3.07 -4.55 31.94
N TYR A 13 3.12 -4.61 33.28
CA TYR A 13 4.21 -4.02 34.07
C TYR A 13 5.55 -4.76 33.88
N ILE A 14 5.52 -6.09 33.74
CA ILE A 14 6.72 -6.90 33.46
C ILE A 14 7.30 -6.59 32.07
N PHE A 15 6.44 -6.37 31.06
CA PHE A 15 6.89 -6.05 29.70
C PHE A 15 7.37 -4.60 29.52
N LEU A 16 6.90 -3.65 30.35
CA LEU A 16 7.29 -2.24 30.24
C LEU A 16 8.53 -1.87 31.08
N LEU A 17 8.95 -2.71 32.03
CA LEU A 17 10.14 -2.47 32.86
C LEU A 17 11.37 -3.32 32.53
N SER A 18 11.36 -4.09 31.43
CA SER A 18 12.53 -4.88 31.01
C SER A 18 13.25 -4.27 29.80
N PRO A 19 14.09 -3.23 29.95
CA PRO A 19 15.09 -2.92 28.95
C PRO A 19 16.28 -3.88 29.15
N PHE A 20 16.65 -4.61 28.10
CA PHE A 20 17.99 -5.17 27.89
C PHE A 20 18.67 -5.92 29.05
N ALA A 21 18.57 -7.26 29.04
CA ALA A 21 19.63 -8.14 29.56
C ALA A 21 19.63 -9.43 28.74
N VAL A 22 20.48 -9.55 27.72
CA VAL A 22 21.82 -10.19 27.77
C VAL A 22 21.76 -11.71 27.56
N LEU A 23 22.40 -12.15 26.46
CA LEU A 23 23.22 -13.37 26.27
C LEU A 23 23.81 -13.21 24.86
N ALA A 24 25.05 -12.80 24.60
CA ALA A 24 26.34 -13.03 25.25
C ALA A 24 26.61 -14.52 25.53
N GLY A 25 27.29 -15.20 24.59
CA GLY A 25 27.99 -16.45 24.89
C GLY A 25 28.08 -17.46 23.75
N SER A 26 29.15 -17.39 22.95
CA SER A 26 30.01 -18.57 22.76
C SER A 26 31.44 -18.13 22.43
N THR A 27 32.31 -18.34 23.41
CA THR A 27 33.77 -18.27 23.29
C THR A 27 34.24 -19.55 22.60
N GLY A 28 34.66 -19.43 21.34
CA GLY A 28 35.40 -20.47 20.62
C GLY A 28 36.89 -20.13 20.64
N GLN A 29 37.61 -20.70 21.60
CA GLN A 29 39.06 -20.62 21.69
C GLN A 29 39.65 -21.74 20.82
N HIS A 30 40.29 -21.37 19.72
CA HIS A 30 41.09 -22.28 18.90
C HIS A 30 42.55 -21.83 18.98
N ASP A 31 43.39 -22.71 19.53
CA ASP A 31 44.82 -22.56 19.63
C ASP A 31 45.44 -22.44 18.23
N THR A 32 46.20 -21.37 18.00
CA THR A 32 47.18 -21.32 16.91
C THR A 32 48.52 -20.84 17.46
N HIS A 33 49.30 -21.78 17.97
CA HIS A 33 50.76 -21.70 17.87
C HIS A 33 51.15 -21.90 16.40
N GLY A 34 50.84 -20.89 15.58
CA GLY A 34 51.23 -20.78 14.18
C GLY A 34 52.31 -19.72 14.08
N SER A 35 53.54 -20.19 13.86
CA SER A 35 54.77 -19.42 13.63
C SER A 35 54.53 -18.06 12.95
N LEU A 36 55.07 -16.99 13.58
CA LEU A 36 55.15 -15.63 13.03
C LEU A 36 55.89 -15.55 11.67
N ALA A 37 56.42 -16.66 11.16
CA ALA A 37 57.02 -16.76 9.83
C ALA A 37 56.01 -16.96 8.68
N GLU A 38 54.76 -17.36 8.95
CA GLU A 38 53.74 -17.61 7.90
C GLU A 38 52.79 -16.42 7.68
N LEU A 39 52.68 -15.49 8.64
CA LEU A 39 51.82 -14.30 8.51
C LEU A 39 52.42 -13.20 7.59
N SER A 40 53.70 -13.29 7.23
CA SER A 40 54.31 -12.37 6.26
C SER A 40 54.02 -12.76 4.80
N LYS A 41 53.50 -13.97 4.55
CA LYS A 41 53.21 -14.48 3.20
C LYS A 41 51.75 -14.28 2.74
N ALA A 42 50.85 -13.91 3.64
CA ALA A 42 49.45 -13.61 3.35
C ALA A 42 49.16 -12.11 3.17
N LEU A 43 50.18 -11.25 3.20
CA LEU A 43 50.10 -9.90 2.61
C LEU A 43 50.23 -10.05 1.10
N ALA A 44 49.21 -10.66 0.51
CA ALA A 44 48.93 -10.54 -0.90
C ALA A 44 48.91 -9.06 -1.27
N SER A 45 49.59 -8.77 -2.37
CA SER A 45 49.63 -7.51 -3.09
C SER A 45 48.43 -6.57 -2.81
N PRO A 46 48.67 -5.28 -2.47
CA PRO A 46 47.61 -4.28 -2.31
C PRO A 46 46.75 -4.06 -3.57
N ASP A 47 47.15 -4.59 -4.73
CA ASP A 47 46.41 -4.44 -5.98
C ASP A 47 45.17 -5.36 -6.07
N GLU A 48 45.16 -6.54 -5.43
CA GLU A 48 44.03 -7.48 -5.49
C GLU A 48 42.92 -7.21 -4.44
N ALA A 49 43.26 -6.52 -3.35
CA ALA A 49 42.27 -6.10 -2.36
C ALA A 49 41.27 -5.08 -2.93
N SER A 50 41.69 -4.22 -3.87
CA SER A 50 40.82 -3.22 -4.49
C SER A 50 39.68 -3.83 -5.33
N ALA A 51 39.95 -4.96 -6.00
CA ALA A 51 38.97 -5.65 -6.85
C ALA A 51 37.88 -6.36 -6.01
N GLY A 52 38.25 -6.95 -4.87
CA GLY A 52 37.31 -7.63 -3.96
C GLY A 52 36.34 -6.66 -3.27
N TRP A 53 36.82 -5.49 -2.86
CA TRP A 53 35.97 -4.48 -2.20
C TRP A 53 34.99 -3.83 -3.19
N GLY A 54 35.40 -3.66 -4.46
CA GLY A 54 34.50 -3.22 -5.52
C GLY A 54 33.33 -4.18 -5.75
N THR A 55 33.59 -5.49 -5.74
CA THR A 55 32.53 -6.50 -5.93
C THR A 55 31.64 -6.67 -4.70
N LEU A 56 32.18 -6.62 -3.48
CA LEU A 56 31.38 -6.65 -2.26
C LEU A 56 30.52 -5.40 -2.12
N ALA A 57 31.08 -4.21 -2.31
CA ALA A 57 30.33 -2.96 -2.28
C ALA A 57 29.22 -2.93 -3.33
N ALA A 58 29.48 -3.44 -4.55
CA ALA A 58 28.47 -3.60 -5.58
C ALA A 58 27.34 -4.55 -5.16
N ARG A 59 27.66 -5.70 -4.54
CA ARG A 59 26.65 -6.65 -4.02
C ARG A 59 25.80 -6.04 -2.90
N VAL A 60 26.42 -5.28 -1.98
CA VAL A 60 25.70 -4.60 -0.89
C VAL A 60 24.75 -3.54 -1.44
N ARG A 61 25.22 -2.67 -2.35
CA ARG A 61 24.37 -1.66 -3.00
C ARG A 61 23.19 -2.29 -3.75
N ARG A 62 23.42 -3.40 -4.46
CA ARG A 62 22.36 -4.12 -5.17
C ARG A 62 21.26 -4.59 -4.22
N ARG A 63 21.63 -5.22 -3.10
CA ARG A 63 20.66 -5.65 -2.06
C ARG A 63 19.89 -4.48 -1.46
N GLN A 64 20.57 -3.36 -1.21
CA GLN A 64 19.92 -2.15 -0.70
C GLN A 64 18.91 -1.59 -1.69
N GLN A 65 19.24 -1.60 -2.98
CA GLN A 65 18.35 -1.13 -4.04
C GLN A 65 17.14 -2.07 -4.21
N GLU A 66 17.35 -3.38 -4.22
CA GLU A 66 16.27 -4.39 -4.26
C GLU A 66 15.28 -4.19 -3.09
N ALA A 67 15.80 -3.98 -1.87
CA ALA A 67 14.96 -3.73 -0.70
C ALA A 67 14.19 -2.39 -0.77
N LEU A 68 14.76 -1.37 -1.41
CA LEU A 68 14.06 -0.11 -1.63
C LEU A 68 12.96 -0.25 -2.68
N GLU A 69 13.23 -0.97 -3.76
CA GLU A 69 12.24 -1.26 -4.80
C GLU A 69 11.09 -2.09 -4.25
N GLU A 70 11.34 -3.06 -3.36
CA GLU A 70 10.30 -3.81 -2.66
C GLU A 70 9.41 -2.90 -1.81
N LYS A 71 10.01 -1.99 -1.02
CA LYS A 71 9.25 -1.01 -0.22
C LYS A 71 8.44 -0.06 -1.10
N PHE A 72 9.02 0.39 -2.21
CA PHE A 72 8.31 1.24 -3.17
C PHE A 72 7.14 0.49 -3.82
N ALA A 73 7.32 -0.78 -4.18
CA ALA A 73 6.26 -1.60 -4.75
C ALA A 73 5.10 -1.84 -3.77
N GLN A 74 5.38 -1.85 -2.47
CA GLN A 74 4.36 -2.00 -1.43
C GLN A 74 3.49 -0.75 -1.26
N ASP A 75 4.10 0.44 -1.24
CA ASP A 75 3.38 1.71 -1.16
C ASP A 75 4.05 2.80 -2.01
N PRO A 76 3.77 2.84 -3.33
CA PRO A 76 4.34 3.84 -4.21
C PRO A 76 3.79 5.24 -3.90
N SER A 77 2.58 5.32 -3.31
CA SER A 77 1.91 6.59 -3.02
C SER A 77 2.67 7.41 -1.99
N ALA A 78 3.24 6.77 -0.97
CA ALA A 78 4.06 7.43 0.04
C ALA A 78 5.31 8.13 -0.52
N PHE A 79 5.82 7.70 -1.68
CA PHE A 79 7.00 8.30 -2.32
C PHE A 79 6.64 9.32 -3.40
N LEU A 80 5.50 9.15 -4.06
CA LEU A 80 5.12 9.93 -5.24
C LEU A 80 4.18 11.10 -4.90
N CYS A 81 3.39 10.96 -3.83
CA CYS A 81 2.26 11.82 -3.57
C CYS A 81 2.27 12.37 -2.13
N PRO A 82 1.63 13.53 -1.89
CA PRO A 82 1.49 14.06 -0.55
C PRO A 82 0.65 13.12 0.35
N PRO A 83 0.74 13.27 1.68
CA PRO A 83 -0.05 12.47 2.60
C PRO A 83 -1.54 12.51 2.28
N ARG A 84 -2.23 11.38 2.50
CA ARG A 84 -3.67 11.19 2.22
C ARG A 84 -4.06 11.23 0.74
N SER A 85 -3.11 11.12 -0.17
CA SER A 85 -3.40 10.89 -1.59
C SER A 85 -2.78 9.58 -2.06
N VAL A 86 -3.34 9.03 -3.13
CA VAL A 86 -2.90 7.77 -3.74
C VAL A 86 -2.36 8.07 -5.13
N ALA A 87 -1.23 7.46 -5.48
CA ALA A 87 -0.69 7.56 -6.82
C ALA A 87 -1.45 6.61 -7.75
N CYS A 88 -2.16 7.16 -8.74
CA CYS A 88 -2.85 6.40 -9.77
C CYS A 88 -2.08 6.44 -11.08
N PRO A 89 -1.83 5.29 -11.72
CA PRO A 89 -1.14 5.26 -13.00
C PRO A 89 -2.03 5.86 -14.09
N LEU A 90 -1.44 6.69 -14.95
CA LEU A 90 -2.14 7.24 -16.13
C LEU A 90 -2.17 6.23 -17.29
N ALA A 91 -1.18 5.35 -17.36
CA ALA A 91 -1.10 4.29 -18.37
C ALA A 91 -2.12 3.15 -18.12
N GLY A 92 -2.52 2.49 -19.21
CA GLY A 92 -3.69 1.61 -19.30
C GLY A 92 -3.54 0.21 -18.72
N ASP A 93 -2.53 -0.04 -17.90
CA ASP A 93 -2.38 -1.33 -17.24
C ASP A 93 -3.25 -1.34 -15.97
N THR A 94 -3.97 -2.44 -15.73
CA THR A 94 -4.77 -2.63 -14.52
C THR A 94 -3.93 -2.79 -13.26
N LEU A 95 -2.60 -2.94 -13.42
CA LEU A 95 -1.65 -3.12 -12.34
C LEU A 95 -0.71 -1.91 -12.23
N PRO A 96 -0.38 -1.48 -11.00
CA PRO A 96 0.62 -0.45 -10.80
C PRO A 96 2.00 -0.93 -11.30
N PRO A 97 2.81 -0.05 -11.92
CA PRO A 97 4.17 -0.41 -12.30
C PRO A 97 5.03 -0.78 -11.08
N PRO A 98 5.89 -1.81 -11.18
CA PRO A 98 6.64 -2.31 -10.02
C PRO A 98 7.86 -1.44 -9.65
N ARG A 99 8.24 -0.48 -10.52
CA ARG A 99 9.48 0.31 -10.38
C ARG A 99 9.22 1.78 -10.58
N PHE A 100 9.95 2.60 -9.81
CA PHE A 100 9.85 4.05 -9.86
C PHE A 100 10.10 4.65 -11.26
N ASP A 101 11.05 4.11 -12.03
CA ASP A 101 11.34 4.60 -13.37
C ASP A 101 10.17 4.38 -14.35
N ALA A 102 9.36 3.34 -14.13
CA ALA A 102 8.17 3.10 -14.92
C ALA A 102 7.08 4.15 -14.60
N TRP A 103 6.86 4.47 -13.32
CA TRP A 103 5.91 5.51 -12.90
C TRP A 103 6.23 6.89 -13.51
N THR A 104 7.51 7.26 -13.56
CA THR A 104 7.92 8.55 -14.15
C THR A 104 7.80 8.58 -15.68
N LYS A 105 7.93 7.43 -16.35
CA LYS A 105 7.74 7.31 -17.81
C LYS A 105 6.27 7.28 -18.21
N THR A 106 5.44 6.51 -17.49
CA THR A 106 4.01 6.35 -17.79
C THR A 106 3.16 7.51 -17.29
N GLY A 107 3.68 8.25 -16.32
CA GLY A 107 2.96 9.30 -15.61
C GLY A 107 1.99 8.74 -14.57
N TYR A 108 1.69 9.58 -13.59
CA TYR A 108 0.75 9.31 -12.52
C TYR A 108 0.04 10.58 -12.11
N GLU A 109 -1.11 10.40 -11.47
CA GLU A 109 -1.85 11.45 -10.80
C GLU A 109 -1.99 11.13 -9.32
N CYS A 110 -1.93 12.15 -8.47
CA CYS A 110 -2.22 12.01 -7.05
C CYS A 110 -3.68 12.37 -6.81
N VAL A 111 -4.46 11.39 -6.36
CA VAL A 111 -5.90 11.54 -6.13
C VAL A 111 -6.22 11.47 -4.65
N ASP A 112 -7.25 12.18 -4.20
CA ASP A 112 -7.80 11.99 -2.84
C ASP A 112 -8.90 10.91 -2.89
N PRO A 113 -8.61 9.66 -2.50
CA PRO A 113 -9.58 8.58 -2.60
C PRO A 113 -10.81 8.81 -1.71
N LEU A 114 -10.77 9.75 -0.76
CA LEU A 114 -11.87 9.98 0.16
C LEU A 114 -12.97 10.87 -0.43
N GLN A 115 -12.64 11.70 -1.42
CA GLN A 115 -13.53 12.75 -1.94
C GLN A 115 -13.57 12.82 -3.47
N GLU A 116 -12.63 12.17 -4.16
CA GLU A 116 -12.52 12.27 -5.61
C GLU A 116 -13.52 11.36 -6.32
N LEU A 117 -14.41 11.95 -7.11
CA LEU A 117 -15.53 11.27 -7.76
C LEU A 117 -15.07 10.16 -8.72
N GLY A 118 -13.97 10.39 -9.46
CA GLY A 118 -13.47 9.47 -10.48
C GLY A 118 -12.64 8.31 -9.93
N ASN A 119 -12.11 8.45 -8.72
CA ASN A 119 -11.17 7.53 -8.09
C ASN A 119 -11.54 7.33 -6.60
N CYS A 120 -12.84 7.12 -6.34
CA CYS A 120 -13.34 7.01 -4.98
C CYS A 120 -12.94 5.67 -4.36
N GLY A 121 -12.39 5.70 -3.15
CA GLY A 121 -11.86 4.54 -2.45
C GLY A 121 -10.51 4.04 -2.98
N GLY A 122 -9.99 4.63 -4.07
CA GLY A 122 -8.73 4.23 -4.70
C GLY A 122 -8.74 4.44 -6.22
N CYS A 123 -7.70 3.97 -6.89
CA CYS A 123 -7.55 4.16 -8.33
C CYS A 123 -8.55 3.32 -9.13
N ALA A 124 -9.57 3.96 -9.71
CA ALA A 124 -10.62 3.27 -10.46
C ALA A 124 -10.08 2.52 -11.68
N ARG A 125 -9.03 3.06 -12.33
CA ARG A 125 -8.38 2.42 -13.48
C ARG A 125 -7.73 1.08 -13.14
N THR A 126 -7.21 0.93 -11.92
CA THR A 126 -6.59 -0.32 -11.44
C THR A 126 -7.59 -1.29 -10.81
N GLY A 127 -8.86 -0.88 -10.68
CA GLY A 127 -9.88 -1.65 -9.96
C GLY A 127 -9.83 -1.53 -8.44
N ASN A 128 -8.84 -0.82 -7.88
CA ASN A 128 -8.73 -0.56 -6.44
C ASN A 128 -9.70 0.52 -5.93
N GLY A 129 -10.46 1.15 -6.83
CA GLY A 129 -11.50 2.10 -6.46
C GLY A 129 -12.62 2.15 -7.49
N THR A 130 -13.54 3.08 -7.32
CA THR A 130 -14.76 3.19 -8.13
C THR A 130 -14.93 4.60 -8.66
N ASN A 131 -15.28 4.71 -9.94
CA ASN A 131 -15.73 5.97 -10.52
C ASN A 131 -17.22 6.16 -10.22
N CYS A 132 -17.53 6.96 -9.21
CA CYS A 132 -18.92 7.20 -8.77
C CYS A 132 -19.76 7.90 -9.85
N ALA A 133 -19.15 8.60 -10.81
CA ALA A 133 -19.87 9.21 -11.93
C ALA A 133 -20.48 8.17 -12.89
N SER A 134 -20.00 6.92 -12.84
CA SER A 134 -20.42 5.83 -13.73
C SER A 134 -21.38 4.83 -13.07
N VAL A 135 -21.91 5.15 -11.88
CA VAL A 135 -22.84 4.26 -11.17
C VAL A 135 -24.11 4.04 -12.00
N HIS A 136 -24.49 2.78 -12.19
CA HIS A 136 -25.64 2.40 -12.99
C HIS A 136 -26.94 2.96 -12.39
N GLY A 137 -27.84 3.48 -13.23
CA GLY A 137 -29.12 4.05 -12.80
C GLY A 137 -29.04 5.36 -12.02
N ALA A 138 -27.86 5.78 -11.55
CA ALA A 138 -27.67 7.05 -10.84
C ALA A 138 -27.68 8.23 -11.82
N TYR A 139 -28.42 9.28 -11.50
CA TYR A 139 -28.32 10.59 -12.16
C TYR A 139 -27.17 11.40 -11.56
N GLY A 140 -27.00 11.34 -10.23
CA GLY A 140 -25.91 11.98 -9.53
C GLY A 140 -25.46 11.16 -8.33
N ALA A 141 -24.15 11.03 -8.18
CA ALA A 141 -23.49 10.40 -7.04
C ALA A 141 -22.32 11.26 -6.59
N THR A 142 -21.87 11.05 -5.36
CA THR A 142 -20.72 11.73 -4.76
C THR A 142 -19.81 10.72 -4.08
N CYS A 143 -18.53 11.06 -3.89
CA CYS A 143 -17.61 10.27 -3.07
C CYS A 143 -17.62 10.85 -1.65
N VAL A 144 -17.93 10.03 -0.66
CA VAL A 144 -17.91 10.43 0.75
C VAL A 144 -17.14 9.39 1.54
N ASN A 145 -16.00 9.79 2.10
CA ASN A 145 -15.12 8.94 2.90
C ASN A 145 -14.73 7.64 2.18
N GLY A 146 -14.49 7.73 0.87
CA GLY A 146 -14.07 6.59 0.05
C GLY A 146 -15.21 5.67 -0.40
N ALA A 147 -16.47 6.04 -0.16
CA ALA A 147 -17.63 5.32 -0.65
C ALA A 147 -18.47 6.17 -1.61
N CYS A 148 -18.99 5.53 -2.67
CA CYS A 148 -19.94 6.18 -3.56
C CYS A 148 -21.32 6.27 -2.89
N VAL A 149 -21.84 7.48 -2.76
CA VAL A 149 -23.19 7.74 -2.26
C VAL A 149 -24.02 8.31 -3.39
N VAL A 150 -25.04 7.57 -3.82
CA VAL A 150 -25.97 8.02 -4.84
C VAL A 150 -26.94 9.03 -4.22
N ARG A 151 -27.09 10.20 -4.84
CA ARG A 151 -27.96 11.29 -4.36
C ARG A 151 -29.28 11.34 -5.12
N GLN A 152 -29.26 10.88 -6.38
CA GLN A 152 -30.43 10.93 -7.24
C GLN A 152 -30.38 9.80 -8.26
N CYS A 153 -31.49 9.10 -8.46
CA CYS A 153 -31.66 8.13 -9.53
C CYS A 153 -32.17 8.79 -10.81
N LYS A 154 -31.78 8.21 -11.97
CA LYS A 154 -32.35 8.57 -13.27
C LYS A 154 -33.85 8.27 -13.28
N SER A 155 -34.57 8.97 -14.15
CA SER A 155 -35.99 8.70 -14.38
C SER A 155 -36.23 7.22 -14.68
N GLY A 156 -37.18 6.60 -13.98
CA GLY A 156 -37.52 5.17 -14.11
C GLY A 156 -36.70 4.22 -13.22
N TYR A 157 -35.83 4.77 -12.37
CA TYR A 157 -35.12 4.05 -11.32
C TYR A 157 -35.56 4.57 -9.95
N THR A 158 -35.50 3.70 -8.94
CA THR A 158 -35.80 3.99 -7.54
C THR A 158 -34.66 3.48 -6.67
N PHE A 159 -34.50 4.05 -5.47
CA PHE A 159 -33.58 3.50 -4.49
C PHE A 159 -34.07 2.12 -4.01
N ASP A 160 -33.16 1.17 -3.86
CA ASP A 160 -33.36 -0.03 -3.06
C ASP A 160 -33.06 0.24 -1.57
N PHE A 161 -33.09 -0.81 -0.75
CA PHE A 161 -32.79 -0.71 0.69
C PHE A 161 -31.30 -0.43 0.98
N GLU A 162 -30.41 -0.62 0.02
CA GLU A 162 -28.97 -0.38 0.13
C GLU A 162 -28.56 1.00 -0.41
N GLY A 163 -29.48 1.73 -1.04
CA GLY A 163 -29.21 3.04 -1.64
C GLY A 163 -28.72 2.97 -3.09
N HIS A 164 -28.87 1.83 -3.77
CA HIS A 164 -28.60 1.68 -5.19
C HIS A 164 -29.82 2.04 -6.03
N CYS A 165 -29.58 2.55 -7.24
CA CYS A 165 -30.66 2.80 -8.20
C CYS A 165 -31.01 1.52 -8.96
N VAL A 166 -32.17 0.96 -8.65
CA VAL A 166 -32.73 -0.22 -9.31
C VAL A 166 -33.96 0.15 -10.12
N ARG A 167 -34.25 -0.65 -11.15
CA ARG A 167 -35.52 -0.52 -11.87
C ARG A 167 -36.61 -1.24 -11.08
N PRO A 168 -37.80 -0.65 -10.88
CA PRO A 168 -38.93 -1.33 -10.29
C PRO A 168 -39.25 -2.61 -11.08
N SER A 169 -39.32 -3.75 -10.39
CA SER A 169 -39.70 -5.04 -10.98
C SER A 169 -41.12 -4.97 -11.53
N GLY A 170 -41.28 -5.28 -12.83
CA GLY A 170 -42.53 -5.12 -13.59
C GLY A 170 -42.49 -4.01 -14.64
N TYR A 171 -41.43 -3.19 -14.66
CA TYR A 171 -41.25 -2.12 -15.63
C TYR A 171 -40.45 -2.60 -16.85
N THR A 172 -41.11 -2.93 -17.95
CA THR A 172 -40.44 -3.24 -19.23
C THR A 172 -39.81 -1.99 -19.83
N ARG A 173 -38.90 -2.14 -20.80
CA ARG A 173 -38.26 -0.98 -21.47
C ARG A 173 -39.24 -0.13 -22.30
N ARG A 174 -40.52 -0.54 -22.41
CA ARG A 174 -41.57 0.13 -23.19
C ARG A 174 -42.59 0.89 -22.34
N ASP A 175 -42.56 0.75 -21.03
CA ASP A 175 -43.56 1.38 -20.17
C ASP A 175 -43.25 2.88 -19.97
N PRO A 176 -44.24 3.80 -20.04
CA PRO A 176 -44.03 5.25 -19.93
C PRO A 176 -43.74 5.68 -18.49
N ILE A 177 -42.48 6.05 -18.21
CA ILE A 177 -41.97 6.28 -16.84
C ILE A 177 -42.96 7.13 -16.03
N PRO A 178 -43.47 6.65 -14.87
CA PRO A 178 -44.37 7.47 -14.06
C PRO A 178 -43.62 8.72 -13.61
N ALA A 179 -44.23 9.89 -13.87
CA ALA A 179 -43.69 11.16 -13.41
C ALA A 179 -43.56 11.12 -11.88
N ILE A 180 -42.31 11.18 -11.39
CA ILE A 180 -42.03 11.26 -9.96
C ILE A 180 -42.59 12.60 -9.48
N ARG A 181 -43.62 12.59 -8.64
CA ARG A 181 -44.11 13.81 -7.98
C ARG A 181 -43.01 14.32 -7.03
N PRO A 182 -42.74 15.64 -7.01
CA PRO A 182 -41.83 16.22 -6.02
C PRO A 182 -42.27 15.82 -4.62
N VAL A 183 -41.32 15.43 -3.77
CA VAL A 183 -41.54 15.35 -2.32
C VAL A 183 -41.50 16.80 -1.84
N GLU A 184 -42.67 17.37 -1.59
CA GLU A 184 -42.84 18.69 -0.94
C GLU A 184 -42.46 18.63 0.55
#